data_AF-A0A0F0GYR1-F1
#
_entry.id   AF-A0A0F0GYR1-F1
#
_cell.length_a   1.000
_cell.length_b   1.000
_cell.length_c   1.000
_cell.angle_alpha   90.00
_cell.angle_beta   90.00
_cell.angle_gamma   90.00
#
_symmetry.space_group_name_H-M   'P 1'
#
loop_
_entity.id
_entity.type
_entity.pdbx_description
1 polymer ?
#
loop_
_entity_poly.entity_id
_entity_poly.type
_entity_poly.pdbx_seq_one_letter_code
_entity_poly.pdbx_strand_id
1 'polypeptide(L)'
;MKSATRVLALITFTLSVVLAGITPASATTAQTVELAAPAGSGLPPYVAVIKPVTAKRLASSWREGCPVGPDQLRLISLNFVGFDGAVHRGELIVNADRATEVAHVFADLYFGRFPIQRMETVEKYNSDDDASMAANNTSAFNCRPITGGTAWSNHSYGRAIDINTVQNPYISRSGTVYPPNGAPYVDRTQNVPGMIHAGDATDQAFTTRGWTWGGFWETPIDYQHFEKP
;
A
#
# COMPACT_ATOMS: atom_id res chain seq x y z
N MET A 1 11.00 41.51 80.21
CA MET A 1 11.74 41.06 79.01
C MET A 1 11.45 39.58 78.83
N LYS A 2 10.59 39.21 77.86
CA LYS A 2 10.12 37.83 77.65
C LYS A 2 10.87 37.23 76.45
N SER A 3 11.66 36.19 76.67
CA SER A 3 12.34 35.43 75.61
C SER A 3 11.31 34.60 74.82
N ALA A 4 11.25 34.81 73.51
CA ALA A 4 10.48 34.00 72.59
C ALA A 4 11.38 32.92 71.97
N THR A 5 11.08 31.66 72.26
CA THR A 5 11.71 30.47 71.68
C THR A 5 11.22 30.31 70.23
N ARG A 6 12.13 30.36 69.25
CA ARG A 6 11.82 30.07 67.85
C ARG A 6 11.99 28.58 67.60
N VAL A 7 10.90 27.89 67.25
CA VAL A 7 10.91 26.50 66.76
C VAL A 7 11.07 26.55 65.25
N LEU A 8 12.13 25.92 64.74
CA LEU A 8 12.40 25.77 63.31
C LEU A 8 11.73 24.47 62.83
N ALA A 9 10.66 24.56 62.05
CA ALA A 9 10.01 23.41 61.43
C ALA A 9 10.73 23.07 60.11
N LEU A 10 11.35 21.90 60.06
CA LEU A 10 11.99 21.36 58.86
C LEU A 10 10.89 20.77 57.94
N ILE A 11 10.60 21.41 56.83
CA ILE A 11 9.66 20.90 55.82
C ILE A 11 10.45 20.03 54.84
N THR A 12 10.29 18.71 54.94
CA THR A 12 10.82 17.75 53.96
C THR A 12 9.87 17.64 52.77
N PHE A 13 10.30 18.10 51.59
CA PHE A 13 9.64 17.83 50.31
C PHE A 13 10.03 16.42 49.84
N THR A 14 9.10 15.47 49.84
CA THR A 14 9.26 14.19 49.16
C THR A 14 8.99 14.37 47.67
N LEU A 15 10.03 14.26 46.85
CA LEU A 15 9.94 14.28 45.40
C LEU A 15 9.49 12.89 44.90
N SER A 16 8.20 12.74 44.60
CA SER A 16 7.68 11.52 43.95
C SER A 16 8.06 11.55 42.47
N VAL A 17 9.12 10.83 42.10
CA VAL A 17 9.44 10.57 40.70
C VAL A 17 8.44 9.56 40.16
N VAL A 18 7.51 10.03 39.32
CA VAL A 18 6.64 9.14 38.54
C VAL A 18 7.49 8.61 37.38
N LEU A 19 8.02 7.39 37.51
CA LEU A 19 8.56 6.66 36.37
C LEU A 19 7.37 6.31 35.46
N ALA A 20 7.15 7.11 34.41
CA ALA A 20 6.33 6.70 33.30
C ALA A 20 7.03 5.51 32.63
N GLY A 21 6.54 4.30 32.90
CA GLY A 21 7.03 3.08 32.25
C GLY A 21 6.81 3.22 30.75
N ILE A 22 7.90 3.42 29.99
CA ILE A 22 7.89 3.28 28.55
C ILE A 22 7.73 1.78 28.30
N THR A 23 6.50 1.33 28.07
CA THR A 23 6.27 -0.02 27.56
C THR A 23 6.96 -0.12 26.21
N PRO A 24 7.95 -1.01 26.03
CA PRO A 24 8.52 -1.22 24.70
C PRO A 24 7.40 -1.65 23.76
N ALA A 25 7.28 -0.97 22.61
CA ALA A 25 6.32 -1.34 21.58
C ALA A 25 6.57 -2.81 21.22
N SER A 26 5.58 -3.67 21.46
CA SER A 26 5.65 -5.08 21.07
C SER A 26 6.04 -5.16 19.60
N ALA A 27 7.17 -5.80 19.32
CA ALA A 27 7.55 -6.17 17.96
C ALA A 27 6.38 -6.99 17.39
N THR A 28 5.58 -6.36 16.52
CA THR A 28 4.39 -7.01 15.96
C THR A 28 4.90 -8.16 15.09
N THR A 29 4.63 -9.39 15.53
CA THR A 29 5.00 -10.60 14.80
C THR A 29 4.34 -10.64 13.42
N ALA A 30 4.93 -11.39 12.51
CA ALA A 30 4.34 -11.61 11.18
C ALA A 30 2.93 -12.18 11.30
N GLN A 31 2.01 -11.68 10.47
CA GLN A 31 0.63 -12.18 10.34
C GLN A 31 0.51 -12.93 9.01
N THR A 32 -0.28 -14.01 8.98
CA THR A 32 -0.56 -14.76 7.75
C THR A 32 -2.05 -14.74 7.48
N VAL A 33 -2.42 -14.43 6.24
CA VAL A 33 -3.77 -14.64 5.68
C VAL A 33 -3.66 -15.84 4.74
N GLU A 34 -4.30 -16.94 5.10
CA GLU A 34 -4.35 -18.15 4.30
C GLU A 34 -5.81 -18.52 4.05
N LEU A 35 -6.16 -18.74 2.79
CA LEU A 35 -7.52 -19.06 2.36
C LEU A 35 -7.49 -20.34 1.52
N ALA A 36 -8.34 -21.29 1.87
CA ALA A 36 -8.51 -22.51 1.11
C ALA A 36 -8.99 -22.18 -0.31
N ALA A 37 -8.44 -22.88 -1.30
CA ALA A 37 -8.88 -22.71 -2.67
C ALA A 37 -10.33 -23.20 -2.84
N PRO A 38 -11.16 -22.50 -3.63
CA PRO A 38 -12.50 -22.99 -3.97
C PRO A 38 -12.42 -24.38 -4.61
N ALA A 39 -13.38 -25.25 -4.27
CA ALA A 39 -13.43 -26.61 -4.79
C ALA A 39 -13.46 -26.60 -6.33
N GLY A 40 -12.62 -27.43 -6.96
CA GLY A 40 -12.52 -27.52 -8.42
C GLY A 40 -11.80 -26.36 -9.12
N SER A 41 -11.29 -25.35 -8.38
CA SER A 41 -10.56 -24.22 -8.98
C SER A 41 -9.21 -24.60 -9.61
N GLY A 42 -8.60 -25.71 -9.17
CA GLY A 42 -7.26 -26.12 -9.59
C GLY A 42 -6.13 -25.21 -9.13
N LEU A 43 -6.42 -24.18 -8.32
CA LEU A 43 -5.42 -23.31 -7.71
C LEU A 43 -4.99 -23.88 -6.35
N PRO A 44 -3.72 -23.69 -5.93
CA PRO A 44 -3.34 -23.90 -4.53
C PRO A 44 -4.02 -22.90 -3.60
N PRO A 45 -3.99 -23.14 -2.27
CA PRO A 45 -4.45 -22.14 -1.29
C PRO A 45 -3.77 -20.78 -1.51
N TYR A 46 -4.54 -19.72 -1.31
CA TYR A 46 -3.99 -18.38 -1.32
C TYR A 46 -3.25 -18.12 -0.01
N VAL A 47 -2.05 -17.56 -0.09
CA VAL A 47 -1.24 -17.22 1.08
C VAL A 47 -0.68 -15.81 0.91
N ALA A 48 -0.90 -14.97 1.92
CA ALA A 48 -0.26 -13.68 2.09
C ALA A 48 0.39 -13.59 3.47
N VAL A 49 1.66 -13.17 3.50
CA VAL A 49 2.43 -13.00 4.73
C VAL A 49 2.72 -11.52 4.93
N ILE A 50 2.24 -10.96 6.03
CA ILE A 50 2.35 -9.55 6.39
C ILE A 50 3.43 -9.39 7.45
N LYS A 51 4.42 -8.54 7.20
CA LYS A 51 5.55 -8.31 8.12
C LYS A 51 5.77 -6.81 8.37
N PRO A 52 6.31 -6.43 9.55
CA PRO A 52 6.92 -5.12 9.73
C PRO A 52 7.98 -4.84 8.66
N VAL A 53 8.16 -3.58 8.31
CA VAL A 53 9.18 -3.13 7.38
C VAL A 53 10.17 -2.20 8.09
N THR A 54 11.40 -2.15 7.61
CA THR A 54 12.43 -1.22 8.11
C THR A 54 12.72 -0.16 7.06
N ALA A 55 13.26 0.99 7.48
CA ALA A 55 13.75 2.01 6.54
C ALA A 55 14.75 1.41 5.52
N LYS A 56 15.62 0.48 5.95
CA LYS A 56 16.55 -0.23 5.06
C LYS A 56 15.83 -1.05 3.97
N ARG A 57 14.72 -1.71 4.28
CA ARG A 57 13.93 -2.47 3.29
C ARG A 57 13.17 -1.54 2.35
N LEU A 58 12.71 -0.39 2.83
CA LEU A 58 12.07 0.65 2.00
C LEU A 58 13.09 1.31 1.04
N ALA A 59 14.36 1.41 1.45
CA ALA A 59 15.45 1.96 0.65
C ALA A 59 15.07 3.32 0.02
N SER A 60 15.21 3.49 -1.29
CA SER A 60 14.93 4.76 -1.98
C SER A 60 13.46 5.20 -1.92
N SER A 61 12.52 4.28 -1.62
CA SER A 61 11.09 4.59 -1.63
C SER A 61 10.64 5.38 -0.40
N TRP A 62 11.52 5.55 0.59
CA TRP A 62 11.25 6.26 1.83
C TRP A 62 12.47 7.09 2.26
N ARG A 63 12.22 8.22 2.92
CA ARG A 63 13.23 9.09 3.53
C ARG A 63 12.63 9.87 4.69
N GLU A 64 13.47 10.48 5.52
CA GLU A 64 13.00 11.46 6.49
C GLU A 64 12.20 12.59 5.79
N GLY A 65 11.07 12.97 6.38
CA GLY A 65 10.12 13.91 5.78
C GLY A 65 8.96 13.26 5.02
N CYS A 66 9.00 11.94 4.76
CA CYS A 66 7.82 11.20 4.32
C CYS A 66 6.69 11.27 5.36
N PRO A 67 5.42 11.25 4.94
CA PRO A 67 4.31 11.51 5.85
C PRO A 67 4.00 10.36 6.81
N VAL A 68 4.58 9.18 6.59
CA VAL A 68 4.46 8.01 7.48
C VAL A 68 5.82 7.35 7.69
N GLY A 69 6.03 6.80 8.90
CA GLY A 69 7.23 6.06 9.26
C GLY A 69 7.18 4.57 8.85
N PRO A 70 8.33 3.86 8.84
CA PRO A 70 8.37 2.42 8.56
C PRO A 70 7.52 1.58 9.52
N ASP A 71 7.34 2.03 10.75
CA ASP A 71 6.49 1.42 11.78
C ASP A 71 4.99 1.46 11.43
N GLN A 72 4.58 2.41 10.60
CA GLN A 72 3.22 2.54 10.06
C GLN A 72 3.00 1.78 8.74
N LEU A 73 4.03 1.11 8.21
CA LEU A 73 3.98 0.38 6.95
C LEU A 73 4.15 -1.13 7.17
N ARG A 74 3.61 -1.94 6.26
CA ARG A 74 3.79 -3.39 6.26
C ARG A 74 4.16 -3.89 4.86
N LEU A 75 5.09 -4.83 4.81
CA LEU A 75 5.38 -5.62 3.62
C LEU A 75 4.40 -6.80 3.58
N ILE A 76 3.67 -6.93 2.48
CA ILE A 76 2.82 -8.09 2.18
C ILE A 76 3.52 -8.90 1.09
N SER A 77 3.92 -10.13 1.39
CA SER A 77 4.37 -11.08 0.37
C SER A 77 3.24 -12.06 0.07
N LEU A 78 2.67 -12.05 -1.13
CA LEU A 78 1.44 -12.77 -1.47
C LEU A 78 1.52 -13.52 -2.81
N ASN A 79 0.60 -14.48 -3.01
CA ASN A 79 0.47 -15.23 -4.25
C ASN A 79 -0.40 -14.47 -5.26
N PHE A 80 -0.05 -14.47 -6.55
CA PHE A 80 -0.88 -13.93 -7.63
C PHE A 80 -0.85 -14.85 -8.85
N VAL A 81 -1.83 -14.71 -9.76
CA VAL A 81 -1.83 -15.41 -11.05
C VAL A 81 -1.20 -14.51 -12.11
N GLY A 82 -0.19 -15.01 -12.81
CA GLY A 82 0.51 -14.29 -13.86
C GLY A 82 -0.24 -14.26 -15.19
N PHE A 83 0.23 -13.43 -16.13
CA PHE A 83 -0.24 -13.48 -17.52
C PHE A 83 0.07 -14.82 -18.22
N ASP A 84 1.03 -15.58 -17.71
CA ASP A 84 1.33 -16.96 -18.14
C ASP A 84 0.35 -18.01 -17.57
N GLY A 85 -0.60 -17.58 -16.73
CA GLY A 85 -1.56 -18.44 -16.05
C GLY A 85 -0.97 -19.22 -14.86
N ALA A 86 0.31 -19.02 -14.53
CA ALA A 86 0.96 -19.69 -13.41
C ALA A 86 0.82 -18.88 -12.11
N VAL A 87 1.01 -19.56 -10.98
CA VAL A 87 1.03 -18.91 -9.67
C VAL A 87 2.43 -18.36 -9.40
N HIS A 88 2.50 -17.08 -9.09
CA HIS A 88 3.72 -16.36 -8.74
C HIS A 88 3.61 -15.78 -7.35
N ARG A 89 4.73 -15.24 -6.84
CA ARG A 89 4.78 -14.53 -5.56
C ARG A 89 5.24 -13.10 -5.78
N GLY A 90 4.55 -12.15 -5.17
CA GLY A 90 4.80 -10.72 -5.29
C GLY A 90 4.89 -10.03 -3.94
N GLU A 91 5.29 -8.76 -3.95
CA GLU A 91 5.42 -7.94 -2.76
C GLU A 91 4.76 -6.56 -2.92
N LEU A 92 4.00 -6.16 -1.91
CA LEU A 92 3.44 -4.81 -1.77
C LEU A 92 3.83 -4.21 -0.43
N ILE A 93 4.00 -2.89 -0.37
CA ILE A 93 4.13 -2.15 0.88
C ILE A 93 2.92 -1.23 1.00
N VAL A 94 2.19 -1.36 2.11
CA VAL A 94 0.97 -0.58 2.38
C VAL A 94 0.95 -0.09 3.82
N ASN A 95 0.02 0.80 4.15
CA ASN A 95 -0.23 1.21 5.52
C ASN A 95 -0.63 -0.01 6.37
N ALA A 96 -0.15 -0.04 7.61
CA ALA A 96 -0.39 -1.15 8.52
C ALA A 96 -1.87 -1.44 8.75
N ASP A 97 -2.72 -0.40 8.78
CA ASP A 97 -4.16 -0.55 8.99
C ASP A 97 -4.92 -1.04 7.74
N ARG A 98 -4.29 -1.00 6.55
CA ARG A 98 -4.84 -1.55 5.29
C ARG A 98 -4.33 -2.95 4.99
N ALA A 99 -3.27 -3.42 5.64
CA ALA A 99 -2.52 -4.59 5.18
C ALA A 99 -3.36 -5.89 5.09
N THR A 100 -4.20 -6.16 6.08
CA THR A 100 -5.08 -7.34 6.04
C THR A 100 -6.16 -7.20 4.96
N GLU A 101 -6.75 -6.02 4.82
CA GLU A 101 -7.77 -5.76 3.80
C GLU A 101 -7.20 -5.92 2.39
N VAL A 102 -6.02 -5.36 2.11
CA VAL A 102 -5.31 -5.52 0.83
C VAL A 102 -4.99 -6.99 0.58
N ALA A 103 -4.55 -7.75 1.59
CA ALA A 103 -4.32 -9.18 1.43
C ALA A 103 -5.59 -9.94 0.99
N HIS A 104 -6.77 -9.53 1.46
CA HIS A 104 -8.05 -10.11 1.01
C HIS A 104 -8.44 -9.66 -0.40
N VAL A 105 -8.19 -8.40 -0.78
CA VAL A 105 -8.40 -7.93 -2.15
C VAL A 105 -7.60 -8.79 -3.14
N PHE A 106 -6.32 -9.01 -2.86
CA PHE A 106 -5.49 -9.84 -3.73
C PHE A 106 -5.87 -11.33 -3.71
N ALA A 107 -6.53 -11.81 -2.65
CA ALA A 107 -7.12 -13.15 -2.66
C ALA A 107 -8.29 -13.24 -3.66
N ASP A 108 -9.15 -12.23 -3.71
CA ASP A 108 -10.27 -12.18 -4.67
C ASP A 108 -9.73 -12.15 -6.10
N LEU A 109 -8.70 -11.33 -6.38
CA LEU A 109 -8.03 -11.29 -7.69
C LEU A 109 -7.38 -12.64 -8.02
N TYR A 110 -6.73 -13.28 -7.04
CA TYR A 110 -6.08 -14.58 -7.21
C TYR A 110 -7.07 -15.68 -7.59
N PHE A 111 -8.17 -15.82 -6.85
CA PHE A 111 -9.20 -16.81 -7.14
C PHE A 111 -10.04 -16.46 -8.38
N GLY A 112 -10.17 -15.16 -8.69
CA GLY A 112 -10.72 -14.66 -9.95
C GLY A 112 -9.78 -14.82 -11.14
N ARG A 113 -8.54 -15.26 -10.93
CA ARG A 113 -7.49 -15.41 -11.94
C ARG A 113 -7.24 -14.13 -12.75
N PHE A 114 -7.39 -12.97 -12.11
CA PHE A 114 -7.01 -11.70 -12.73
C PHE A 114 -5.49 -11.69 -12.95
N PRO A 115 -5.01 -11.60 -14.20
CA PRO A 115 -3.60 -11.75 -14.49
C PRO A 115 -2.84 -10.50 -14.07
N ILE A 116 -1.77 -10.67 -13.30
CA ILE A 116 -0.87 -9.61 -12.88
C ILE A 116 0.49 -9.84 -13.53
N GLN A 117 1.07 -8.80 -14.14
CA GLN A 117 2.32 -8.95 -14.87
C GLN A 117 3.53 -9.07 -13.94
N ARG A 118 3.55 -8.29 -12.87
CA ARG A 118 4.53 -8.33 -11.79
C ARG A 118 4.01 -7.52 -10.61
N MET A 119 4.53 -7.81 -9.43
CA MET A 119 4.17 -7.13 -8.20
C MET A 119 5.43 -6.95 -7.37
N GLU A 120 6.07 -5.81 -7.59
CA GLU A 120 7.37 -5.48 -7.02
C GLU A 120 7.32 -4.12 -6.33
N THR A 121 8.01 -4.02 -5.22
CA THR A 121 8.16 -2.77 -4.49
C THR A 121 9.05 -1.80 -5.29
N VAL A 122 8.65 -0.53 -5.35
CA VAL A 122 9.19 0.48 -6.29
C VAL A 122 10.67 0.82 -6.09
N GLU A 123 11.27 0.52 -4.94
CA GLU A 123 12.72 0.71 -4.74
C GLU A 123 13.57 -0.17 -5.68
N LYS A 124 13.02 -1.27 -6.22
CA LYS A 124 13.68 -2.04 -7.28
C LYS A 124 13.90 -1.24 -8.57
N TYR A 125 13.12 -0.17 -8.74
CA TYR A 125 13.20 0.78 -9.85
C TYR A 125 13.90 2.07 -9.42
N ASN A 126 14.70 2.06 -8.34
CA ASN A 126 15.26 3.25 -7.69
C ASN A 126 14.20 4.28 -7.29
N SER A 127 12.96 3.81 -7.06
CA SER A 127 11.78 4.65 -6.79
C SER A 127 11.38 5.60 -7.90
N ASP A 128 11.85 5.31 -9.12
CA ASP A 128 11.35 5.91 -10.35
C ASP A 128 9.97 5.31 -10.68
N ASP A 129 8.96 6.15 -10.54
CA ASP A 129 7.56 5.80 -10.76
C ASP A 129 7.30 5.49 -12.24
N ASP A 130 7.90 6.26 -13.16
CA ASP A 130 7.75 6.07 -14.60
C ASP A 130 8.40 4.76 -15.05
N ALA A 131 9.56 4.40 -14.49
CA ALA A 131 10.20 3.13 -14.77
C ALA A 131 9.37 1.94 -14.25
N SER A 132 8.80 2.05 -13.06
CA SER A 132 7.87 1.03 -12.49
C SER A 132 6.61 0.91 -13.35
N MET A 133 6.02 2.04 -13.76
CA MET A 133 4.84 2.06 -14.62
C MET A 133 5.12 1.47 -16.00
N ALA A 134 6.22 1.84 -16.66
CA ALA A 134 6.59 1.31 -17.98
C ALA A 134 6.86 -0.20 -17.94
N ALA A 135 7.26 -0.71 -16.77
CA ALA A 135 7.38 -2.11 -16.44
C ALA A 135 6.03 -2.80 -16.15
N ASN A 136 4.86 -2.16 -16.33
CA ASN A 136 3.57 -2.81 -16.07
C ASN A 136 3.45 -3.39 -14.64
N ASN A 137 4.04 -2.70 -13.66
CA ASN A 137 4.16 -3.19 -12.29
C ASN A 137 2.88 -2.90 -11.50
N THR A 138 2.41 -3.88 -10.73
CA THR A 138 1.44 -3.63 -9.66
C THR A 138 2.19 -3.20 -8.40
N SER A 139 1.95 -1.99 -7.90
CA SER A 139 2.71 -1.41 -6.79
C SER A 139 1.85 -0.56 -5.87
N ALA A 140 2.35 -0.21 -4.68
CA ALA A 140 1.58 0.54 -3.68
C ALA A 140 2.40 1.69 -3.07
N PHE A 141 3.21 1.47 -2.04
CA PHE A 141 3.93 2.56 -1.41
C PHE A 141 5.07 3.13 -2.28
N ASN A 142 5.06 4.45 -2.51
CA ASN A 142 6.17 5.25 -3.06
C ASN A 142 6.11 6.66 -2.46
N CYS A 143 7.11 7.08 -1.66
CA CYS A 143 7.10 8.40 -1.04
C CYS A 143 7.51 9.51 -2.02
N ARG A 144 6.51 10.07 -2.69
CA ARG A 144 6.64 11.10 -3.73
C ARG A 144 5.49 12.11 -3.68
N PRO A 145 5.70 13.33 -4.21
CA PRO A 145 4.58 14.23 -4.45
C PRO A 145 3.56 13.59 -5.40
N ILE A 146 2.32 14.07 -5.33
CA ILE A 146 1.28 13.81 -6.30
C ILE A 146 1.73 14.29 -7.69
N THR A 147 1.30 13.59 -8.74
CA THR A 147 1.67 13.89 -10.12
C THR A 147 1.28 15.33 -10.47
N GLY A 148 2.26 16.14 -10.88
CA GLY A 148 2.05 17.54 -11.25
C GLY A 148 1.84 18.53 -10.09
N GLY A 149 2.03 18.10 -8.83
CA GLY A 149 1.84 18.95 -7.65
C GLY A 149 2.94 18.80 -6.60
N THR A 150 2.74 19.42 -5.43
CA THR A 150 3.68 19.38 -4.29
C THR A 150 3.11 18.68 -3.06
N ALA A 151 1.80 18.43 -3.01
CA ALA A 151 1.16 17.64 -1.97
C ALA A 151 1.61 16.16 -2.06
N TRP A 152 1.54 15.42 -0.96
CA TRP A 152 1.87 14.00 -0.96
C TRP A 152 0.83 13.19 -1.74
N SER A 153 1.32 12.26 -2.56
CA SER A 153 0.46 11.23 -3.18
C SER A 153 -0.10 10.27 -2.12
N ASN A 154 -1.28 9.68 -2.34
CA ASN A 154 -1.80 8.61 -1.48
C ASN A 154 -0.88 7.37 -1.43
N HIS A 155 -0.05 7.17 -2.44
CA HIS A 155 1.06 6.20 -2.42
C HIS A 155 2.06 6.49 -1.29
N SER A 156 2.28 7.76 -0.93
CA SER A 156 3.19 8.15 0.16
C SER A 156 2.66 7.78 1.55
N TYR A 157 1.37 7.49 1.68
CA TYR A 157 0.76 7.03 2.93
C TYR A 157 0.60 5.50 2.96
N GLY A 158 0.94 4.80 1.87
CA GLY A 158 0.67 3.38 1.69
C GLY A 158 -0.83 3.06 1.54
N ARG A 159 -1.60 4.00 0.99
CA ARG A 159 -3.08 3.95 0.91
C ARG A 159 -3.61 3.92 -0.52
N ALA A 160 -2.73 3.72 -1.48
CA ALA A 160 -3.04 3.57 -2.89
C ALA A 160 -2.35 2.34 -3.46
N ILE A 161 -2.94 1.77 -4.51
CA ILE A 161 -2.43 0.62 -5.26
C ILE A 161 -2.67 0.88 -6.74
N ASP A 162 -1.61 0.74 -7.53
CA ASP A 162 -1.66 0.71 -8.99
C ASP A 162 -1.60 -0.73 -9.48
N ILE A 163 -2.44 -1.09 -10.47
CA ILE A 163 -2.52 -2.46 -11.02
C ILE A 163 -2.24 -2.49 -12.51
N ASN A 164 -1.23 -3.28 -12.93
CA ASN A 164 -0.86 -3.48 -14.34
C ASN A 164 -0.88 -2.15 -15.11
N THR A 165 0.00 -1.24 -14.71
CA THR A 165 0.09 0.16 -15.17
C THR A 165 0.11 0.33 -16.70
N VAL A 166 0.52 -0.69 -17.48
CA VAL A 166 0.42 -0.67 -18.96
C VAL A 166 -0.99 -1.00 -19.44
N GLN A 167 -1.66 -2.02 -18.89
CA GLN A 167 -3.05 -2.35 -19.26
C GLN A 167 -4.06 -1.32 -18.73
N ASN A 168 -3.70 -0.59 -17.68
CA ASN A 168 -4.58 0.37 -17.01
C ASN A 168 -3.87 1.73 -16.88
N PRO A 169 -3.63 2.44 -17.99
CA PRO A 169 -2.80 3.65 -17.94
C PRO A 169 -3.48 4.82 -17.24
N TYR A 170 -2.68 5.73 -16.70
CA TYR A 170 -3.07 7.08 -16.32
C TYR A 170 -3.15 7.99 -17.54
N ILE A 171 -4.20 8.81 -17.61
CA ILE A 171 -4.43 9.80 -18.65
C ILE A 171 -4.50 11.18 -17.99
N SER A 172 -3.48 11.98 -18.23
CA SER A 172 -3.38 13.32 -17.65
C SER A 172 -4.48 14.26 -18.15
N ARG A 173 -4.62 15.41 -17.49
CA ARG A 173 -5.49 16.51 -17.95
C ARG A 173 -5.19 16.99 -19.38
N SER A 174 -3.95 16.84 -19.85
CA SER A 174 -3.56 17.19 -21.23
C SER A 174 -3.79 16.05 -22.24
N GLY A 175 -4.35 14.91 -21.81
CA GLY A 175 -4.53 13.71 -22.63
C GLY A 175 -3.25 12.88 -22.81
N THR A 176 -2.18 13.17 -22.06
CA THR A 176 -0.94 12.41 -22.13
C THR A 176 -1.10 11.10 -21.36
N VAL A 177 -0.70 9.99 -21.99
CA VAL A 177 -0.83 8.64 -21.43
C VAL A 177 0.45 8.23 -20.72
N TYR A 178 0.32 7.74 -19.50
CA TYR A 178 1.42 7.20 -18.70
C TYR A 178 1.07 5.77 -18.25
N PRO A 179 1.99 4.81 -18.44
CA PRO A 179 3.22 4.94 -19.21
C PRO A 179 2.92 5.04 -20.72
N PRO A 180 3.82 5.58 -21.57
CA PRO A 180 3.56 5.74 -23.01
C PRO A 180 3.22 4.44 -23.74
N ASN A 181 3.78 3.31 -23.30
CA ASN A 181 3.45 1.98 -23.83
C ASN A 181 2.06 1.47 -23.43
N GLY A 182 1.34 2.19 -22.56
CA GLY A 182 -0.06 1.94 -22.23
C GLY A 182 -1.07 2.56 -23.21
N ALA A 183 -0.63 3.40 -24.16
CA ALA A 183 -1.51 4.06 -25.14
C ALA A 183 -2.51 3.13 -25.86
N PRO A 184 -2.16 1.89 -26.25
CA PRO A 184 -3.11 0.97 -26.87
C PRO A 184 -4.31 0.59 -25.99
N TYR A 185 -4.19 0.70 -24.66
CA TYR A 185 -5.18 0.27 -23.67
C TYR A 185 -6.10 1.40 -23.17
N VAL A 186 -5.97 2.61 -23.74
CA VAL A 186 -6.88 3.73 -23.49
C VAL A 186 -8.29 3.41 -24.01
N ASP A 187 -8.38 2.67 -25.11
CA ASP A 187 -9.65 2.20 -25.66
C ASP A 187 -10.25 1.11 -24.76
N ARG A 188 -11.17 1.51 -23.89
CA ARG A 188 -11.87 0.62 -22.95
C ARG A 188 -12.98 -0.22 -23.60
N THR A 189 -13.16 -0.15 -24.92
CA THR A 189 -14.02 -1.12 -25.65
C THR A 189 -13.30 -2.46 -25.84
N GLN A 190 -11.97 -2.48 -25.76
CA GLN A 190 -11.19 -3.69 -25.72
C GLN A 190 -11.41 -4.42 -24.39
N ASN A 191 -11.40 -5.75 -24.45
CA ASN A 191 -11.44 -6.59 -23.27
C ASN A 191 -10.32 -7.63 -23.38
N VAL A 192 -9.10 -7.19 -23.07
CA VAL A 192 -7.92 -8.07 -23.09
C VAL A 192 -7.47 -8.36 -21.65
N PRO A 193 -6.73 -9.46 -21.42
CA PRO A 193 -6.31 -9.84 -20.07
C PRO A 193 -5.59 -8.71 -19.34
N GLY A 194 -5.96 -8.49 -18.07
CA GLY A 194 -5.32 -7.51 -17.16
C GLY A 194 -5.87 -6.09 -17.22
N MET A 195 -6.86 -5.82 -18.09
CA MET A 195 -7.64 -4.57 -18.07
C MET A 195 -8.71 -4.61 -16.98
N ILE A 196 -8.93 -3.49 -16.30
CA ILE A 196 -9.98 -3.28 -15.28
C ILE A 196 -11.15 -2.50 -15.89
N HIS A 197 -12.34 -3.07 -15.84
CA HIS A 197 -13.57 -2.43 -16.31
C HIS A 197 -14.50 -2.10 -15.16
N ALA A 198 -15.27 -1.02 -15.34
CA ALA A 198 -16.32 -0.64 -14.39
C ALA A 198 -17.27 -1.82 -14.13
N GLY A 199 -17.45 -2.15 -12.85
CA GLY A 199 -18.30 -3.23 -12.39
C GLY A 199 -17.71 -4.64 -12.53
N ASP A 200 -16.47 -4.79 -12.99
CA ASP A 200 -15.82 -6.10 -13.05
C ASP A 200 -15.39 -6.61 -11.66
N ALA A 201 -14.88 -7.85 -11.62
CA ALA A 201 -14.48 -8.48 -10.37
C ALA A 201 -13.31 -7.76 -9.68
N THR A 202 -12.41 -7.13 -10.44
CA THR A 202 -11.27 -6.39 -9.87
C THR A 202 -11.75 -5.08 -9.27
N ASP A 203 -12.56 -4.29 -9.98
CA ASP A 203 -13.23 -3.11 -9.43
C ASP A 203 -13.96 -3.48 -8.13
N GLN A 204 -14.85 -4.47 -8.18
CA GLN A 204 -15.66 -4.88 -7.03
C GLN A 204 -14.81 -5.38 -5.85
N ALA A 205 -13.68 -6.04 -6.09
CA ALA A 205 -12.78 -6.46 -5.02
C ALA A 205 -12.28 -5.25 -4.19
N PHE A 206 -12.07 -4.09 -4.82
CA PHE A 206 -11.71 -2.87 -4.12
C PHE A 206 -12.94 -2.10 -3.61
N THR A 207 -13.88 -1.77 -4.49
CA THR A 207 -14.93 -0.78 -4.20
C THR A 207 -15.97 -1.27 -3.20
N THR A 208 -16.25 -2.58 -3.13
CA THR A 208 -17.12 -3.15 -2.08
C THR A 208 -16.51 -3.03 -0.68
N ARG A 209 -15.20 -2.81 -0.59
CA ARG A 209 -14.46 -2.56 0.65
C ARG A 209 -14.26 -1.06 0.91
N GLY A 210 -14.91 -0.18 0.16
CA GLY A 210 -14.85 1.27 0.34
C GLY A 210 -13.59 1.93 -0.19
N TRP A 211 -12.87 1.27 -1.11
CA TRP A 211 -11.87 1.94 -1.95
C TRP A 211 -12.57 2.72 -3.06
N THR A 212 -11.93 3.77 -3.55
CA THR A 212 -12.34 4.46 -4.77
C THR A 212 -11.40 4.09 -5.92
N TRP A 213 -11.93 3.99 -7.13
CA TRP A 213 -11.15 3.70 -8.33
C TRP A 213 -10.99 4.96 -9.20
N GLY A 214 -9.76 5.22 -9.64
CA GLY A 214 -9.42 6.36 -10.50
C GLY A 214 -9.98 6.27 -11.91
N GLY A 215 -10.41 5.07 -12.35
CA GLY A 215 -11.14 4.89 -13.60
C GLY A 215 -12.53 5.55 -13.62
N PHE A 216 -13.06 5.96 -12.46
CA PHE A 216 -14.31 6.73 -12.36
C PHE A 216 -14.11 8.25 -12.30
N TRP A 217 -12.86 8.74 -12.29
CA TRP A 217 -12.60 10.18 -12.28
C TRP A 217 -12.86 10.81 -13.65
N GLU A 218 -13.21 12.10 -13.67
CA GLU A 218 -13.43 12.83 -14.93
C GLU A 218 -12.13 13.34 -15.55
N THR A 219 -11.25 13.96 -14.75
CA THR A 219 -9.95 14.48 -15.20
C THR A 219 -9.01 14.74 -14.02
N PRO A 220 -7.82 14.12 -13.97
CA PRO A 220 -7.33 13.07 -14.87
C PRO A 220 -8.15 11.77 -14.74
N ILE A 221 -7.98 10.84 -15.68
CA ILE A 221 -8.52 9.47 -15.57
C ILE A 221 -7.36 8.57 -15.18
N ASP A 222 -7.51 7.76 -14.15
CA ASP A 222 -6.42 6.94 -13.61
C ASP A 222 -6.84 5.48 -13.48
N TYR A 223 -6.77 4.72 -14.58
CA TYR A 223 -7.29 3.34 -14.60
C TYR A 223 -6.51 2.38 -13.70
N GLN A 224 -5.22 2.64 -13.46
CA GLN A 224 -4.36 1.81 -12.60
C GLN A 224 -4.72 1.96 -11.13
N HIS A 225 -5.23 3.13 -10.73
CA HIS A 225 -5.17 3.60 -9.36
C HIS A 225 -6.42 3.28 -8.54
N PHE A 226 -6.23 2.62 -7.41
CA PHE A 226 -7.22 2.52 -6.33
C PHE A 226 -6.69 3.18 -5.07
N GLU A 227 -7.55 3.90 -4.35
CA GLU A 227 -7.18 4.51 -3.08
C GLU A 227 -8.25 4.37 -2.00
N LYS A 228 -7.78 4.38 -0.75
CA LYS A 228 -8.61 4.49 0.46
C LYS A 228 -7.85 5.31 1.51
N PRO A 229 -7.95 6.65 1.45
CA PRO A 229 -7.26 7.57 2.35
C PRO A 229 -7.51 7.33 3.83
#